data_AF-A0A5M9YZF4-F1
#
_entry.id   AF-A0A5M9YZF4-F1
#
_cell.length_a   1.000
_cell.length_b   1.000
_cell.length_c   1.000
_cell.angle_alpha   90.00
_cell.angle_beta   90.00
_cell.angle_gamma   90.00
#
_symmetry.space_group_name_H-M   'P 1'
#
loop_
_entity.id
_entity.type
_entity.pdbx_description
1 polymer ?
#
loop_
_entity_poly.entity_id
_entity_poly.type
_entity_poly.pdbx_seq_one_letter_code
_entity_poly.pdbx_strand_id
1 'polypeptide(L)'
;MEKDMFTKQEFKPQGYKENVERLKLFYHSEFYQDLKKLYPNYLNKVEDALYQDPDSSDEFLYIALSEKYKLDVSKKNNSFCLIDKVGNSEIALGADAICGVKCLAKYYPDLDDWIDAYETIRSQTSLHFVWPRHKLPAINTLRYIKYLDRIDFTLFDLKNYFPGFKIEVQHQVLNKKA
;
A
#
# COMPACT_ATOMS: atom_id res chain seq x y z
N MET A 1 -0.12 40.90 5.79
CA MET A 1 0.37 40.21 6.99
C MET A 1 0.43 38.74 6.63
N GLU A 2 1.64 38.20 6.70
CA GLU A 2 2.07 36.88 6.26
C GLU A 2 1.46 35.72 7.07
N LYS A 3 1.49 34.54 6.42
CA LYS A 3 1.61 33.19 6.97
C LYS A 3 0.38 32.59 7.66
N ASP A 4 -0.33 31.76 6.91
CA ASP A 4 -0.40 30.35 7.30
C ASP A 4 -0.10 29.49 6.06
N MET A 5 1.19 29.21 5.91
CA MET A 5 1.73 28.30 4.91
C MET A 5 1.21 26.91 5.22
N PHE A 6 0.93 26.14 4.17
CA PHE A 6 0.83 24.70 4.22
C PHE A 6 2.08 24.10 4.87
N THR A 7 2.06 23.93 6.19
CA THR A 7 2.92 23.02 6.92
C THR A 7 2.03 21.92 7.49
N LYS A 8 1.32 21.22 6.61
CA LYS A 8 1.02 19.82 6.86
C LYS A 8 2.37 19.13 6.83
N GLN A 9 2.88 18.83 8.02
CA GLN A 9 4.03 17.97 8.24
C GLN A 9 3.89 16.79 7.26
N GLU A 10 4.79 16.70 6.29
CA GLU A 10 4.77 15.62 5.30
C GLU A 10 4.75 14.30 6.06
N PHE A 11 3.62 13.60 5.94
CA PHE A 11 3.41 12.30 6.51
C PHE A 11 4.48 11.34 5.96
N LYS A 12 5.32 10.80 6.85
CA LYS A 12 6.43 9.92 6.49
C LYS A 12 6.24 8.60 7.23
N PRO A 13 5.48 7.63 6.67
CA PRO A 13 5.48 6.28 7.20
C PRO A 13 6.92 5.75 7.22
N GLN A 14 7.40 5.27 8.36
CA GLN A 14 8.81 4.94 8.52
C GLN A 14 9.13 3.54 7.95
N GLY A 15 8.16 2.61 8.00
CA GLY A 15 8.37 1.21 7.62
C GLY A 15 8.73 1.03 6.15
N TYR A 16 8.10 1.78 5.23
CA TYR A 16 8.45 1.66 3.81
C TYR A 16 9.83 2.23 3.49
N LYS A 17 10.29 3.27 4.21
CA LYS A 17 11.59 3.90 3.96
C LYS A 17 12.74 2.96 4.30
N GLU A 18 12.63 2.29 5.44
CA GLU A 18 13.60 1.26 5.83
C GLU A 18 13.63 0.11 4.81
N ASN A 19 12.46 -0.30 4.29
CA ASN A 19 12.42 -1.26 3.20
C ASN A 19 13.12 -0.72 1.94
N VAL A 20 12.82 0.50 1.50
CA VAL A 20 13.47 1.12 0.32
C VAL A 20 14.99 1.14 0.51
N GLU A 21 15.48 1.57 1.66
CA GLU A 21 16.91 1.64 1.96
C GLU A 21 17.56 0.24 1.94
N ARG A 22 16.98 -0.74 2.67
CA ARG A 22 17.48 -2.12 2.70
C ARG A 22 17.52 -2.74 1.31
N LEU A 23 16.46 -2.55 0.53
CA LEU A 23 16.35 -3.08 -0.83
C LEU A 23 17.36 -2.40 -1.75
N LYS A 24 17.45 -1.06 -1.76
CA LYS A 24 18.46 -0.32 -2.54
C LYS A 24 19.87 -0.80 -2.21
N LEU A 25 20.23 -0.90 -0.93
CA LEU A 25 21.55 -1.40 -0.50
C LEU A 25 21.81 -2.83 -0.97
N PHE A 26 20.82 -3.72 -0.83
CA PHE A 26 20.96 -5.12 -1.24
C PHE A 26 21.20 -5.25 -2.74
N TYR A 27 20.31 -4.69 -3.57
CA TYR A 27 20.40 -4.88 -5.03
C TYR A 27 21.59 -4.18 -5.67
N HIS A 28 22.12 -3.12 -5.05
CA HIS A 28 23.34 -2.43 -5.51
C HIS A 28 24.64 -3.04 -4.95
N SER A 29 24.55 -4.07 -4.10
CA SER A 29 25.74 -4.68 -3.48
C SER A 29 26.42 -5.71 -4.39
N GLU A 30 27.74 -5.88 -4.22
CA GLU A 30 28.49 -7.01 -4.79
C GLU A 30 27.93 -8.35 -4.31
N PHE A 31 27.46 -8.40 -3.06
CA PHE A 31 26.82 -9.58 -2.49
C PHE A 31 25.60 -10.05 -3.31
N TYR A 32 24.76 -9.13 -3.79
CA TYR A 32 23.64 -9.50 -4.67
C TYR A 32 24.13 -10.08 -6.00
N GLN A 33 25.18 -9.52 -6.60
CA GLN A 33 25.75 -10.05 -7.85
C GLN A 33 26.31 -11.46 -7.65
N ASP A 34 27.03 -11.68 -6.56
CA ASP A 34 27.55 -13.00 -6.19
C ASP A 34 26.43 -13.99 -5.88
N LEU A 35 25.42 -13.57 -5.12
CA LEU A 35 24.28 -14.40 -4.76
C LEU A 35 23.51 -14.84 -6.01
N LYS A 36 23.25 -13.91 -6.93
CA LYS A 36 22.58 -14.17 -8.21
C LYS A 36 23.35 -15.17 -9.08
N LYS A 37 24.68 -15.10 -9.09
CA LYS A 37 25.56 -15.96 -9.91
C LYS A 37 25.80 -17.33 -9.29
N LEU A 38 26.08 -17.38 -7.99
CA LEU A 38 26.57 -18.57 -7.29
C LEU A 38 25.44 -19.34 -6.60
N TYR A 39 24.42 -18.64 -6.11
CA TYR A 39 23.37 -19.21 -5.26
C TYR A 39 21.97 -18.67 -5.61
N PRO A 40 21.51 -18.73 -6.87
CA PRO A 40 20.25 -18.13 -7.30
C PRO A 40 19.03 -18.63 -6.51
N ASN A 41 19.06 -19.87 -6.01
CA ASN A 41 17.98 -20.45 -5.20
C ASN A 41 17.80 -19.79 -3.82
N TYR A 42 18.75 -18.99 -3.36
CA TYR A 42 18.68 -18.26 -2.09
C TYR A 42 18.21 -16.82 -2.25
N LEU A 43 18.14 -16.30 -3.48
CA LEU A 43 17.84 -14.89 -3.75
C LEU A 43 16.51 -14.47 -3.09
N ASN A 44 15.42 -15.16 -3.42
CA ASN A 44 14.09 -14.88 -2.85
C ASN A 44 14.06 -14.98 -1.32
N LYS A 45 14.88 -15.86 -0.72
CA LYS A 45 14.92 -16.02 0.75
C LYS A 45 15.58 -14.83 1.42
N VAL A 46 16.62 -14.27 0.81
CA VAL A 46 17.28 -13.07 1.30
C VAL A 46 16.37 -11.86 1.12
N GLU A 47 15.73 -11.72 -0.04
CA GLU A 47 14.74 -10.67 -0.29
C GLU A 47 13.59 -10.72 0.73
N ASP A 48 13.00 -11.89 0.96
CA ASP A 48 11.93 -12.07 1.95
C ASP A 48 12.38 -11.79 3.39
N ALA A 49 13.67 -12.01 3.71
CA ALA A 49 14.21 -11.69 5.04
C ALA A 49 14.51 -10.19 5.23
N LEU A 50 14.82 -9.48 4.15
CA LEU A 50 15.09 -8.04 4.18
C LEU A 50 13.81 -7.20 4.13
N TYR A 51 12.79 -7.68 3.41
CA TYR A 51 11.51 -7.00 3.28
C TYR A 51 10.63 -7.22 4.51
N GLN A 52 10.35 -6.13 5.23
CA GLN A 52 9.40 -6.15 6.33
C GLN A 52 8.00 -5.79 5.83
N ASP A 53 7.01 -6.68 5.97
CA ASP A 53 5.66 -6.39 5.50
C ASP A 53 5.04 -5.16 6.21
N PRO A 54 4.78 -4.04 5.49
CA PRO A 54 4.24 -2.83 6.08
C PRO A 54 2.79 -2.99 6.54
N ASP A 55 2.02 -3.86 5.90
CA ASP A 55 0.56 -3.89 6.01
C ASP A 55 0.07 -4.30 7.41
N SER A 56 0.87 -5.10 8.14
CA SER A 56 0.55 -5.57 9.49
C SER A 56 1.12 -4.70 10.61
N SER A 57 2.09 -3.83 10.32
CA SER A 57 3.03 -3.31 11.32
C SER A 57 3.18 -1.79 11.34
N ASP A 58 2.74 -1.09 10.29
CA ASP A 58 2.95 0.35 10.15
C ASP A 58 1.90 1.18 10.91
N GLU A 59 2.17 1.50 12.18
CA GLU A 59 1.33 2.37 13.00
C GLU A 59 1.02 3.71 12.33
N PHE A 60 2.04 4.32 11.70
CA PHE A 60 1.92 5.64 11.09
C PHE A 60 0.95 5.60 9.90
N LEU A 61 0.99 4.54 9.08
CA LEU A 61 0.01 4.33 8.01
C LEU A 61 -1.42 4.36 8.57
N TYR A 62 -1.68 3.63 9.66
CA TYR A 62 -3.02 3.60 10.25
C TYR A 62 -3.42 4.94 10.89
N ILE A 63 -2.49 5.70 11.48
CA ILE A 63 -2.76 7.06 11.95
C ILE A 63 -3.18 7.96 10.78
N ALA A 64 -2.46 7.96 9.65
CA ALA A 64 -2.83 8.81 8.52
C ALA A 64 -4.12 8.37 7.82
N LEU A 65 -4.38 7.06 7.74
CA LEU A 65 -5.66 6.56 7.22
C LEU A 65 -6.82 6.93 8.16
N SER A 66 -6.60 6.89 9.48
CA SER A 66 -7.55 7.37 10.48
C SER A 66 -7.89 8.84 10.27
N GLU A 67 -6.89 9.70 10.08
CA GLU A 67 -7.10 11.12 9.82
C GLU A 67 -7.86 11.37 8.50
N LYS A 68 -7.55 10.60 7.46
CA LYS A 68 -8.18 10.69 6.13
C LYS A 68 -9.65 10.28 6.17
N TYR A 69 -9.96 9.15 6.80
CA TYR A 69 -11.31 8.57 6.80
C TYR A 69 -12.15 8.92 8.04
N LYS A 70 -11.57 9.63 9.03
CA LYS A 70 -12.21 9.97 10.31
C LYS A 70 -12.65 8.73 11.09
N LEU A 71 -11.77 7.74 11.17
CA LEU A 71 -11.98 6.47 11.86
C LEU A 71 -11.01 6.32 13.03
N ASP A 72 -11.37 5.56 14.05
CA ASP A 72 -10.48 5.34 15.20
C ASP A 72 -9.39 4.31 14.88
N VAL A 73 -8.19 4.47 15.44
CA VAL A 73 -7.11 3.46 15.37
C VAL A 73 -7.19 2.52 16.57
N SER A 74 -7.00 1.24 16.35
CA SER A 74 -6.91 0.22 17.41
C SER A 74 -5.88 -0.84 17.07
N LYS A 75 -5.50 -1.67 18.04
CA LYS A 75 -4.61 -2.83 17.85
C LYS A 75 -5.37 -4.12 18.17
N LYS A 76 -5.53 -4.99 17.17
CA LYS A 76 -6.20 -6.30 17.30
C LYS A 76 -5.26 -7.40 16.79
N ASN A 77 -5.07 -8.46 17.58
CA ASN A 77 -4.17 -9.58 17.26
C ASN A 77 -2.78 -9.12 16.79
N ASN A 78 -2.14 -8.26 17.59
CA ASN A 78 -0.80 -7.69 17.33
C ASN A 78 -0.65 -6.84 16.05
N SER A 79 -1.73 -6.45 15.38
CA SER A 79 -1.67 -5.59 14.19
C SER A 79 -2.60 -4.38 14.33
N PHE A 80 -2.18 -3.24 13.77
CA PHE A 80 -2.95 -2.00 13.76
C PHE A 80 -4.14 -2.09 12.80
N CYS A 81 -5.28 -1.53 13.19
CA CYS A 81 -6.52 -1.52 12.42
C CYS A 81 -7.26 -0.20 12.58
N LEU A 82 -8.13 0.11 11.62
CA LEU A 82 -9.14 1.15 11.79
C LEU A 82 -10.42 0.52 12.33
N ILE A 83 -11.20 1.30 13.08
CA ILE A 83 -12.48 0.88 13.63
C ILE A 83 -13.58 1.75 13.03
N ASP A 84 -14.59 1.10 12.47
CA ASP A 84 -15.80 1.74 11.94
C ASP A 84 -17.04 1.17 12.63
N LYS A 85 -18.08 1.99 12.76
CA LYS A 85 -19.35 1.66 13.40
C LYS A 85 -20.44 1.65 12.34
N VAL A 86 -20.85 0.44 11.94
CA VAL A 86 -21.93 0.23 10.97
C VAL A 86 -23.17 -0.23 11.73
N GLY A 87 -24.12 0.69 11.92
CA GLY A 87 -25.29 0.46 12.77
C GLY A 87 -24.87 0.19 14.21
N ASN A 88 -25.29 -0.96 14.76
CA ASN A 88 -24.95 -1.39 16.12
C ASN A 88 -23.70 -2.28 16.19
N SER A 89 -22.96 -2.41 15.08
CA SER A 89 -21.80 -3.30 15.00
C SER A 89 -20.52 -2.52 14.77
N GLU A 90 -19.47 -2.94 15.49
CA GLU A 90 -18.12 -2.48 15.27
C GLU A 90 -17.42 -3.41 14.27
N ILE A 91 -16.82 -2.83 13.23
CA ILE A 91 -16.02 -3.56 12.25
C ILE A 91 -14.56 -3.08 12.32
N ALA A 92 -13.63 -4.04 12.27
CA ALA A 92 -12.21 -3.74 12.16
C ALA A 92 -11.81 -3.74 10.69
N LEU A 93 -11.09 -2.71 10.26
CA LEU A 93 -10.62 -2.53 8.89
C LEU A 93 -9.08 -2.61 8.84
N GLY A 94 -8.57 -3.26 7.81
CA GLY A 94 -7.14 -3.35 7.51
C GLY A 94 -6.80 -2.50 6.28
N ALA A 95 -5.56 -2.03 6.24
CA ALA A 95 -4.98 -1.40 5.06
C ALA A 95 -4.33 -2.47 4.16
N ASP A 96 -4.46 -2.29 2.85
CA ASP A 96 -3.72 -3.05 1.83
C ASP A 96 -3.27 -2.05 0.75
N ALA A 97 -2.08 -2.24 0.17
CA ALA A 97 -1.55 -1.31 -0.84
C ALA A 97 -1.84 -1.78 -2.26
N ILE A 98 -1.87 -0.83 -3.21
CA ILE A 98 -1.90 -1.17 -4.64
C ILE A 98 -0.57 -1.80 -5.03
N CYS A 99 -0.52 -3.13 -5.14
CA CYS A 99 0.64 -3.95 -5.49
C CYS A 99 1.74 -3.97 -4.41
N GLY A 100 2.21 -5.19 -4.08
CA GLY A 100 3.38 -5.39 -3.23
C GLY A 100 4.69 -5.44 -4.02
N VAL A 101 5.82 -5.49 -3.31
CA VAL A 101 7.18 -5.55 -3.92
C VAL A 101 7.31 -6.68 -4.95
N LYS A 102 6.88 -7.91 -4.62
CA LYS A 102 6.93 -9.07 -5.54
C LYS A 102 6.18 -8.83 -6.85
N CYS A 103 5.11 -8.05 -6.78
CA CYS A 103 4.30 -7.68 -7.93
C CYS A 103 5.02 -6.64 -8.78
N LEU A 104 5.53 -5.58 -8.16
CA LEU A 104 6.25 -4.51 -8.85
C LEU A 104 7.52 -5.04 -9.54
N ALA A 105 8.34 -5.83 -8.83
CA ALA A 105 9.56 -6.43 -9.39
C ALA A 105 9.30 -7.36 -10.60
N LYS A 106 8.08 -7.90 -10.73
CA LYS A 106 7.70 -8.73 -11.88
C LYS A 106 7.39 -7.90 -13.13
N TYR A 107 6.76 -6.74 -12.96
CA TYR A 107 6.24 -5.93 -14.08
C TYR A 107 7.16 -4.77 -14.49
N TYR A 108 8.06 -4.37 -13.59
CA TYR A 108 9.10 -3.38 -13.84
C TYR A 108 10.45 -4.10 -13.91
N PRO A 109 11.03 -4.27 -15.11
CA PRO A 109 12.28 -5.01 -15.28
C PRO A 109 13.48 -4.28 -14.67
N ASP A 110 13.42 -2.95 -14.62
CA ASP A 110 14.44 -2.10 -14.03
C ASP A 110 14.21 -1.96 -12.52
N LEU A 111 15.30 -2.14 -11.77
CA LEU A 111 15.29 -2.12 -10.30
C LEU A 111 14.79 -0.80 -9.75
N ASP A 112 15.37 0.29 -10.23
CA ASP A 112 15.10 1.62 -9.72
C ASP A 112 13.64 2.01 -9.98
N ASP A 113 13.10 1.64 -11.15
CA ASP A 113 11.71 1.89 -11.52
C ASP A 113 10.72 1.26 -10.53
N TRP A 114 10.94 0.01 -10.13
CA TRP A 114 10.00 -0.68 -9.24
C TRP A 114 10.15 -0.21 -7.78
N ILE A 115 11.37 0.13 -7.35
CA ILE A 115 11.59 0.71 -6.04
C ILE A 115 10.93 2.09 -5.95
N ASP A 116 11.04 2.92 -6.99
CA ASP A 116 10.38 4.23 -7.06
C ASP A 116 8.86 4.09 -7.10
N ALA A 117 8.34 3.09 -7.82
CA ALA A 117 6.91 2.76 -7.79
C ALA A 117 6.45 2.32 -6.38
N TYR A 118 7.24 1.47 -5.71
CA TYR A 118 6.96 1.04 -4.33
C TYR A 118 6.93 2.22 -3.35
N GLU A 119 7.94 3.09 -3.42
CA GLU A 119 8.00 4.32 -2.62
C GLU A 119 6.79 5.22 -2.88
N THR A 120 6.41 5.40 -4.14
CA THR A 120 5.23 6.19 -4.53
C THR A 120 3.95 5.61 -3.95
N ILE A 121 3.75 4.29 -4.04
CA ILE A 121 2.56 3.61 -3.52
C ILE A 121 2.50 3.73 -1.99
N ARG A 122 3.60 3.40 -1.31
CA ARG A 122 3.63 3.31 0.16
C ARG A 122 3.61 4.68 0.84
N SER A 123 4.08 5.73 0.19
CA SER A 123 4.02 7.10 0.72
C SER A 123 2.64 7.76 0.59
N GLN A 124 1.71 7.20 -0.19
CA GLN A 124 0.43 7.82 -0.51
C GLN A 124 -0.77 7.06 0.06
N THR A 125 -1.49 7.67 1.00
CA THR A 125 -2.71 7.08 1.58
C THR A 125 -3.86 6.95 0.56
N SER A 126 -3.80 7.61 -0.60
CA SER A 126 -4.75 7.42 -1.72
C SER A 126 -4.54 6.10 -2.46
N LEU A 127 -3.35 5.51 -2.37
CA LEU A 127 -2.99 4.24 -3.02
C LEU A 127 -3.09 3.04 -2.06
N HIS A 128 -3.73 3.25 -0.91
CA HIS A 128 -4.07 2.20 0.04
C HIS A 128 -5.58 1.98 0.06
N PHE A 129 -5.97 0.73 0.00
CA PHE A 129 -7.32 0.29 0.24
C PHE A 129 -7.56 0.08 1.72
N VAL A 130 -8.77 0.38 2.16
CA VAL A 130 -9.26 0.05 3.50
C VAL A 130 -10.37 -0.96 3.35
N TRP A 131 -10.15 -2.17 3.86
CA TRP A 131 -11.08 -3.29 3.75
C TRP A 131 -11.45 -3.84 5.11
N PRO A 132 -12.65 -4.43 5.29
CA PRO A 132 -12.95 -5.21 6.48
C PRO A 132 -11.92 -6.31 6.70
N ARG A 133 -11.43 -6.46 7.93
CA ARG A 133 -10.63 -7.61 8.33
C ARG A 133 -11.55 -8.82 8.39
N HIS A 134 -11.26 -9.82 7.56
CA HIS A 134 -12.00 -11.06 7.50
C HIS A 134 -11.05 -12.24 7.77
N LYS A 135 -11.63 -13.38 8.17
CA LYS A 135 -10.87 -14.62 8.21
C LYS A 135 -10.46 -14.96 6.77
N LEU A 136 -9.24 -15.45 6.62
CA LEU A 136 -8.75 -15.95 5.34
C LEU A 136 -9.70 -17.03 4.79
N PRO A 137 -9.84 -17.16 3.46
CA PRO A 137 -9.10 -16.44 2.41
C PRO A 137 -9.56 -14.99 2.21
N ALA A 138 -8.63 -14.09 1.89
CA ALA A 138 -8.96 -12.69 1.66
C ALA A 138 -9.71 -12.48 0.33
N ILE A 139 -10.39 -11.34 0.12
CA ILE A 139 -11.06 -11.04 -1.16
C ILE A 139 -10.11 -11.15 -2.37
N ASN A 140 -8.86 -10.67 -2.21
CA ASN A 140 -7.81 -10.82 -3.22
C ASN A 140 -7.45 -12.29 -3.48
N THR A 141 -7.39 -13.12 -2.43
CA THR A 141 -7.16 -14.56 -2.55
C THR A 141 -8.31 -15.24 -3.29
N LEU A 142 -9.56 -14.91 -2.94
CA LEU A 142 -10.76 -15.47 -3.57
C LEU A 142 -10.84 -15.11 -5.06
N ARG A 143 -10.58 -13.84 -5.39
CA ARG A 143 -10.58 -13.37 -6.78
C ARG A 143 -9.52 -14.09 -7.62
N TYR A 144 -8.30 -14.22 -7.09
CA TYR A 144 -7.22 -14.92 -7.76
C TYR A 144 -7.57 -16.38 -8.04
N ILE A 145 -8.12 -17.10 -7.05
CA ILE A 145 -8.52 -18.51 -7.23
C ILE A 145 -9.55 -18.68 -8.35
N LYS A 146 -10.47 -17.73 -8.51
CA LYS A 146 -11.58 -17.85 -9.48
C LYS A 146 -11.27 -17.30 -10.86
N TYR A 147 -10.54 -16.19 -10.93
CA TYR A 147 -10.34 -15.44 -12.17
C TYR A 147 -8.88 -15.36 -12.60
N LEU A 148 -7.95 -15.91 -11.80
CA LEU A 148 -6.50 -15.75 -11.97
C LEU A 148 -6.06 -14.28 -12.04
N ASP A 149 -6.83 -13.42 -11.35
CA ASP A 149 -6.67 -11.97 -11.33
C ASP A 149 -6.78 -11.44 -9.89
N ARG A 150 -6.20 -10.26 -9.63
CA ARG A 150 -6.25 -9.58 -8.33
C ARG A 150 -6.71 -8.13 -8.49
N ILE A 151 -7.41 -7.62 -7.47
CA ILE A 151 -8.00 -6.28 -7.55
C ILE A 151 -6.92 -5.19 -7.62
N ASP A 152 -5.81 -5.41 -6.91
CA ASP A 152 -4.68 -4.50 -6.86
C ASP A 152 -4.01 -4.37 -8.24
N PHE A 153 -3.87 -5.47 -8.99
CA PHE A 153 -3.40 -5.43 -10.38
C PHE A 153 -4.34 -4.68 -11.31
N THR A 154 -5.64 -5.00 -11.26
CA THR A 154 -6.62 -4.29 -12.08
C THR A 154 -6.55 -2.77 -11.84
N LEU A 155 -6.42 -2.35 -10.58
CA LEU A 155 -6.39 -0.94 -10.22
C LEU A 155 -5.05 -0.28 -10.56
N PHE A 156 -3.95 -1.03 -10.50
CA PHE A 156 -2.65 -0.57 -10.97
C PHE A 156 -2.65 -0.32 -12.48
N ASP A 157 -3.19 -1.25 -13.26
CA ASP A 157 -3.31 -1.10 -14.71
C ASP A 157 -4.20 0.08 -15.09
N LEU A 158 -5.34 0.26 -14.39
CA LEU A 158 -6.21 1.41 -14.60
C LEU A 158 -5.51 2.74 -14.32
N LYS A 159 -4.68 2.82 -13.27
CA LYS A 159 -3.86 4.01 -12.99
C LYS A 159 -2.90 4.30 -14.16
N ASN A 160 -2.26 3.27 -14.71
CA ASN A 160 -1.35 3.42 -15.85
C ASN A 160 -2.08 3.76 -17.15
N TYR A 161 -3.32 3.28 -17.32
CA TYR A 161 -4.15 3.50 -18.50
C TYR A 161 -4.82 4.89 -18.53
N PHE A 162 -5.15 5.45 -17.36
CA PHE A 162 -5.75 6.77 -17.23
C PHE A 162 -4.75 7.75 -16.58
N PRO A 163 -3.78 8.30 -17.33
CA PRO A 163 -2.86 9.29 -16.80
C PRO A 163 -3.63 10.54 -16.37
N GLY A 164 -3.84 10.69 -15.06
CA GLY A 164 -4.14 11.97 -14.41
C GLY A 164 -5.40 12.71 -14.87
N PHE A 165 -6.50 12.03 -15.23
CA PHE A 165 -7.78 12.74 -15.27
C PHE A 165 -8.12 13.20 -13.84
N LYS A 166 -8.01 14.51 -13.60
CA LYS A 166 -8.70 15.16 -12.48
C LYS A 166 -10.18 14.86 -12.67
N ILE A 167 -10.70 13.88 -11.94
CA ILE A 167 -12.13 13.71 -11.80
C ILE A 167 -12.57 14.91 -10.96
N GLU A 168 -12.98 15.99 -11.62
CA GLU A 168 -13.85 16.97 -11.00
C GLU A 168 -15.13 16.21 -10.65
N VAL A 169 -15.26 15.85 -9.38
CA VAL A 169 -16.51 15.32 -8.84
C VAL A 169 -17.52 16.45 -8.98
N GLN A 170 -18.27 16.47 -10.08
CA GLN A 170 -19.48 17.25 -10.18
C GLN A 170 -20.43 16.66 -9.14
N HIS A 171 -20.51 17.30 -7.97
CA HIS A 171 -21.64 17.13 -7.08
C HIS A 171 -22.88 17.58 -7.87
N GLN A 172 -23.52 16.64 -8.57
CA GLN A 172 -24.91 16.81 -8.98
C GLN A 172 -25.73 16.77 -7.70
N VAL A 173 -25.95 17.96 -7.14
CA VAL A 173 -26.98 18.23 -6.15
C VAL A 173 -28.30 17.80 -6.81
N LEU A 174 -28.83 16.65 -6.39
CA LEU A 174 -30.18 16.22 -6.68
C LEU A 174 -31.16 17.16 -5.97
N ASN A 175 -31.39 18.34 -6.54
CA ASN A 175 -32.57 19.13 -6.26
C ASN A 175 -33.74 18.57 -7.08
N LYS A 176 -34.35 17.49 -6.60
CA LYS A 176 -35.72 17.17 -6.97
C LYS A 176 -36.64 18.06 -6.14
N LYS A 177 -37.04 19.19 -6.71
CA LYS A 177 -38.27 19.87 -6.31
C LYS A 177 -39.44 18.96 -6.69
N ALA A 178 -40.26 18.62 -5.71
CA ALA A 178 -41.68 18.35 -5.87
C ALA A 178 -42.42 19.50 -5.18
#